data_AF-A0A4Y2M455-F1
#
_entry.id   AF-A0A4Y2M455-F1
#
_cell.length_a   1.000
_cell.length_b   1.000
_cell.length_c   1.000
_cell.angle_alpha   90.00
_cell.angle_beta   90.00
_cell.angle_gamma   90.00
#
_symmetry.space_group_name_H-M   'P 1'
#
loop_
_entity.id
_entity.type
_entity.pdbx_description
1 polymer ?
#
loop_
_entity_poly.entity_id
_entity_poly.type
_entity_poly.pdbx_seq_one_letter_code
_entity_poly.pdbx_strand_id
1 'polypeptide(L)'
;MPTSYLFPPHIPPPVGNSILSENCEEDGVSSWLDSHADDAGFQLMSDDEIIAQVRKPNSDDGNSESDEDEVIETPKISNSDAFECFAKGLVWLEQQTDSDCTELMLLKQLRERAAESRQSCLWKTKLPFKPM
;
A
#
# COMPACT_ATOMS: atom_id res chain seq x y z
N MET A 1 22.78 -68.85 1.15
CA MET A 1 22.24 -67.54 0.75
C MET A 1 22.08 -66.68 1.99
N PRO A 2 23.06 -65.82 2.35
CA PRO A 2 22.86 -64.83 3.40
C PRO A 2 22.44 -63.48 2.79
N THR A 3 21.29 -62.97 3.23
CA THR A 3 20.80 -61.62 2.97
C THR A 3 21.70 -60.61 3.68
N SER A 4 22.58 -59.94 2.93
CA SER A 4 23.30 -58.77 3.43
C SER A 4 22.34 -57.58 3.43
N TYR A 5 21.84 -57.22 4.61
CA TYR A 5 21.14 -55.95 4.84
C TYR A 5 22.10 -54.79 4.57
N LEU A 6 21.86 -54.06 3.47
CA LEU A 6 22.57 -52.84 3.16
C LEU A 6 22.02 -51.73 4.06
N PHE A 7 22.79 -51.30 5.05
CA PHE A 7 22.48 -50.08 5.81
C PHE A 7 22.50 -48.89 4.83
N PRO A 8 21.46 -48.03 4.79
CA PRO A 8 21.51 -46.82 3.97
C PRO A 8 22.57 -45.84 4.50
N PRO A 9 23.23 -45.06 3.63
CA PRO A 9 24.25 -44.10 4.05
C PRO A 9 23.65 -43.02 4.95
N HIS A 10 24.30 -42.79 6.10
CA HIS A 10 23.98 -41.78 7.08
C HIS A 10 24.20 -40.37 6.49
N ILE A 11 23.12 -39.69 6.10
CA ILE A 11 23.15 -38.28 5.69
C ILE A 11 23.27 -37.43 6.96
N PRO A 12 24.34 -36.64 7.15
CA PRO A 12 24.45 -35.74 8.29
C PRO A 12 23.38 -34.63 8.21
N PRO A 13 22.85 -34.15 9.35
CA PRO A 13 21.85 -33.09 9.35
C PRO A 13 22.39 -31.78 8.74
N PRO A 14 21.53 -30.94 8.16
CA PRO A 14 21.95 -29.69 7.53
C PRO A 14 22.65 -28.81 8.56
N VAL A 15 23.86 -28.37 8.22
CA VAL A 15 24.63 -27.39 9.01
C VAL A 15 23.85 -26.08 8.96
N GLY A 16 23.26 -25.73 10.09
CA GLY A 16 22.64 -24.43 10.28
C GLY A 16 23.67 -23.29 10.28
N ASN A 17 23.15 -22.12 9.91
CA ASN A 17 23.69 -20.77 10.06
C ASN A 17 24.55 -20.25 8.91
N SER A 18 23.99 -19.31 8.13
CA SER A 18 24.04 -17.90 8.53
C SER A 18 23.19 -17.06 7.58
N ILE A 19 22.40 -16.18 8.18
CA ILE A 19 21.83 -15.00 7.52
C ILE A 19 22.97 -14.25 6.84
N LEU A 20 22.92 -14.12 5.52
CA LEU A 20 23.52 -12.98 4.84
C LEU A 20 22.37 -12.31 4.11
N SER A 21 21.76 -11.35 4.81
CA SER A 21 21.13 -10.23 4.14
C SER A 21 22.13 -9.75 3.11
N GLU A 22 21.81 -9.91 1.83
CA GLU A 22 22.56 -9.29 0.75
C GLU A 22 22.77 -7.84 1.12
N ASN A 23 24.02 -7.43 1.20
CA ASN A 23 24.43 -6.13 1.70
C ASN A 23 23.72 -5.05 0.87
N CYS A 24 22.89 -4.23 1.53
CA CYS A 24 22.45 -2.96 0.95
C CYS A 24 23.72 -2.21 0.56
N GLU A 25 23.90 -2.01 -0.75
CA GLU A 25 25.06 -1.32 -1.31
C GLU A 25 25.15 0.09 -0.73
N GLU A 26 26.20 0.36 0.04
CA GLU A 26 26.50 1.68 0.61
C GLU A 26 26.57 2.78 -0.47
N ASP A 27 26.87 2.37 -1.71
CA ASP A 27 26.92 3.21 -2.90
C ASP A 27 25.55 3.83 -3.24
N GLY A 28 24.46 3.08 -3.04
CA GLY A 28 23.10 3.59 -3.27
C GLY A 28 22.69 4.67 -2.25
N VAL A 29 23.12 4.50 -0.99
CA VAL A 29 22.90 5.50 0.08
C VAL A 29 23.74 6.76 -0.17
N SER A 30 24.98 6.58 -0.63
CA SER A 30 25.88 7.68 -0.99
C SER A 30 25.38 8.47 -2.20
N SER A 31 24.85 7.80 -3.23
CA SER A 31 24.24 8.44 -4.40
C SER A 31 22.98 9.23 -4.05
N TRP A 32 22.18 8.75 -3.10
CA TRP A 32 21.03 9.50 -2.58
C TRP A 32 21.43 10.74 -1.79
N LEU A 33 22.52 10.66 -1.01
CA LEU A 33 23.06 11.80 -0.25
C LEU A 33 23.64 12.89 -1.17
N ASP A 34 24.31 12.51 -2.27
CA ASP A 34 24.88 13.45 -3.24
C ASP A 34 23.84 14.07 -4.19
N SER A 35 22.63 13.50 -4.28
CA SER A 35 21.58 13.98 -5.19
C SER A 35 21.01 15.36 -4.85
N HIS A 36 21.36 15.94 -3.69
CA HIS A 36 20.94 17.28 -3.28
C HIS A 36 21.99 18.38 -3.51
N ALA A 37 23.20 18.05 -3.96
CA ALA A 37 24.27 19.04 -4.06
C ALA A 37 24.06 20.07 -5.19
N ASP A 38 23.34 19.70 -6.25
CA ASP A 38 23.05 20.54 -7.43
C ASP A 38 21.57 20.96 -7.54
N ASP A 39 20.74 20.61 -6.56
CA ASP A 39 19.37 21.14 -6.51
C ASP A 39 19.43 22.60 -6.04
N ALA A 40 19.33 23.54 -6.98
CA ALA A 40 19.01 24.93 -6.69
C ALA A 40 17.58 25.10 -6.11
N GLY A 41 16.96 24.00 -5.69
CA GLY A 41 15.73 23.92 -4.96
C GLY A 41 15.83 24.66 -3.65
N PHE A 42 15.01 25.70 -3.54
CA PHE A 42 14.88 26.63 -2.43
C PHE A 42 15.98 27.69 -2.38
N GLN A 43 15.91 28.65 -3.31
CA GLN A 43 16.43 29.99 -3.05
C GLN A 43 15.88 30.44 -1.68
N LEU A 44 16.79 30.60 -0.71
CA LEU A 44 16.45 30.91 0.68
C LEU A 44 15.91 32.35 0.72
N MET A 45 14.59 32.49 0.59
CA MET A 45 13.92 33.79 0.65
C MET A 45 14.14 34.42 2.02
N SER A 46 14.42 35.73 2.05
CA SER A 46 14.47 36.46 3.31
C SER A 46 13.06 36.71 3.85
N ASP A 47 12.95 36.93 5.17
CA ASP A 47 11.68 37.24 5.82
C ASP A 47 10.94 38.41 5.14
N ASP A 48 11.67 39.43 4.67
CA ASP A 48 11.10 40.58 3.95
C ASP A 48 10.47 40.19 2.61
N GLU A 49 11.09 39.24 1.89
CA GLU A 49 10.60 38.75 0.59
C GLU A 49 9.33 37.89 0.76
N ILE A 50 9.30 37.08 1.83
CA ILE A 50 8.13 36.28 2.21
C ILE A 50 6.96 37.22 2.55
N ILE A 51 7.21 38.24 3.36
CA ILE A 51 6.19 39.22 3.75
C ILE A 51 5.67 39.99 2.52
N ALA A 52 6.53 40.31 1.56
CA ALA A 52 6.13 40.99 0.33
C ALA A 52 5.22 40.13 -0.56
N GLN A 53 5.51 38.82 -0.70
CA GLN A 53 4.62 37.91 -1.43
C GLN A 53 3.26 37.76 -0.75
N VAL A 54 3.23 37.57 0.58
CA VAL A 54 1.99 37.41 1.34
C VAL A 54 1.12 38.67 1.27
N ARG A 55 1.74 39.85 1.22
CA ARG A 55 1.03 41.13 1.18
C ARG A 55 0.58 41.54 -0.22
N LYS A 56 0.97 40.82 -1.28
CA LYS A 56 0.59 41.17 -2.66
C LYS A 56 -0.90 40.88 -2.86
N PRO A 57 -1.77 41.89 -3.05
CA PRO A 57 -3.16 41.62 -3.38
C PRO A 57 -3.22 41.10 -4.81
N ASN A 58 -3.89 39.96 -5.03
CA ASN A 58 -4.20 39.45 -6.37
C ASN A 58 -5.10 40.47 -7.07
N SER A 59 -4.48 41.35 -7.86
CA SER A 59 -5.20 42.17 -8.83
C SER A 59 -5.21 41.39 -10.14
N ASP A 60 -6.39 40.88 -10.43
CA ASP A 60 -6.87 40.19 -11.62
C ASP A 60 -6.43 40.82 -12.96
N ASP A 61 -5.92 39.99 -13.87
CA ASP A 61 -6.03 40.20 -15.33
C ASP A 61 -6.06 38.84 -16.05
N GLY A 62 -7.27 38.36 -16.31
CA GLY A 62 -7.66 38.01 -17.68
C GLY A 62 -6.83 36.95 -18.41
N ASN A 63 -6.86 35.71 -17.94
CA ASN A 63 -6.78 34.57 -18.84
C ASN A 63 -7.72 33.48 -18.30
N SER A 64 -8.91 33.39 -18.89
CA SER A 64 -9.74 32.21 -18.77
C SER A 64 -9.04 31.07 -19.50
N GLU A 65 -8.02 30.49 -18.86
CA GLU A 65 -7.76 29.08 -19.06
C GLU A 65 -9.05 28.41 -18.58
N SER A 66 -9.86 28.03 -19.56
CA SER A 66 -10.98 27.14 -19.33
C SER A 66 -10.36 25.92 -18.67
N ASP A 67 -10.52 25.82 -17.35
CA ASP A 67 -10.38 24.59 -16.61
C ASP A 67 -11.45 23.65 -17.15
N GLU A 68 -11.20 23.14 -18.36
CA GLU A 68 -11.54 21.78 -18.73
C GLU A 68 -10.65 20.88 -17.86
N ASP A 69 -10.86 20.97 -16.54
CA ASP A 69 -10.86 19.78 -15.71
C ASP A 69 -11.92 18.91 -16.40
N GLU A 70 -11.46 18.11 -17.36
CA GLU A 70 -12.10 16.88 -17.73
C GLU A 70 -12.22 16.13 -16.41
N VAL A 71 -13.32 16.41 -15.70
CA VAL A 71 -13.79 15.64 -14.58
C VAL A 71 -14.03 14.30 -15.23
N ILE A 72 -12.99 13.46 -15.23
CA ILE A 72 -13.11 12.05 -15.56
C ILE A 72 -14.19 11.62 -14.59
N GLU A 73 -15.41 11.44 -15.10
CA GLU A 73 -16.55 11.02 -14.33
C GLU A 73 -16.19 9.63 -13.82
N THR A 74 -15.54 9.57 -12.66
CA THR A 74 -15.23 8.31 -12.04
C THR A 74 -16.60 7.70 -11.73
N PRO A 75 -16.90 6.52 -12.31
CA PRO A 75 -18.21 5.93 -12.11
C PRO A 75 -18.41 5.78 -10.61
N LYS A 76 -19.50 6.33 -10.09
CA LYS A 76 -19.82 6.28 -8.67
C LYS A 76 -20.13 4.84 -8.29
N ILE A 77 -19.10 4.09 -7.90
CA ILE A 77 -19.22 2.70 -7.47
C ILE A 77 -19.91 2.68 -6.10
N SER A 78 -20.99 1.92 -5.99
CA SER A 78 -21.64 1.72 -4.69
C SER A 78 -20.81 0.78 -3.81
N ASN A 79 -21.01 0.87 -2.49
CA ASN A 79 -20.38 -0.05 -1.53
C ASN A 79 -20.75 -1.53 -1.77
N SER A 80 -21.87 -1.80 -2.44
CA SER A 80 -22.28 -3.16 -2.84
C SER A 80 -21.45 -3.62 -4.02
N ASP A 81 -21.40 -2.79 -5.07
CA ASP A 81 -20.68 -3.10 -6.32
C ASP A 81 -19.18 -3.27 -6.05
N ALA A 82 -18.59 -2.42 -5.20
CA ALA A 82 -17.18 -2.56 -4.79
C ALA A 82 -16.90 -3.92 -4.12
N PHE A 83 -17.82 -4.38 -3.26
CA PHE A 83 -17.66 -5.65 -2.55
C PHE A 83 -17.82 -6.84 -3.50
N GLU A 84 -18.77 -6.77 -4.44
CA GLU A 84 -18.95 -7.79 -5.46
C GLU A 84 -17.75 -7.87 -6.42
N CYS A 85 -17.24 -6.72 -6.88
CA CYS A 85 -16.03 -6.64 -7.69
C CYS A 85 -14.83 -7.24 -6.97
N PHE A 86 -14.66 -6.93 -5.68
CA PHE A 86 -13.59 -7.53 -4.87
C PHE A 86 -13.72 -9.06 -4.78
N ALA A 87 -14.94 -9.58 -4.58
CA ALA A 87 -15.18 -11.01 -4.54
C ALA A 87 -14.86 -11.70 -5.88
N LYS A 88 -15.25 -11.08 -7.01
CA LYS A 88 -14.92 -11.56 -8.36
C LYS A 88 -13.41 -11.55 -8.61
N GLY A 89 -12.72 -10.48 -8.23
CA GLY A 89 -11.27 -10.37 -8.34
C GLY A 89 -10.54 -11.43 -7.51
N LEU A 90 -11.01 -11.71 -6.29
CA LEU A 90 -10.49 -12.78 -5.46
C LEU A 90 -10.64 -14.16 -6.13
N VAL A 91 -11.81 -14.48 -6.67
CA VAL A 91 -12.06 -15.76 -7.37
C VAL A 91 -11.18 -15.89 -8.62
N TRP A 92 -10.94 -14.79 -9.34
CA TRP A 92 -10.02 -14.79 -10.48
C TRP A 92 -8.56 -15.01 -10.03
N LEU A 93 -8.13 -14.36 -8.95
CA LEU A 93 -6.79 -14.50 -8.41
C LEU A 93 -6.54 -15.92 -7.89
N GLU A 94 -7.52 -16.57 -7.26
CA GLU A 94 -7.38 -17.98 -6.82
C GLU A 94 -7.14 -18.97 -7.97
N GLN A 95 -7.53 -18.62 -9.20
CA GLN A 95 -7.38 -19.49 -10.38
C GLN A 95 -6.02 -19.34 -11.07
N GLN A 96 -5.22 -18.32 -10.73
CA GLN A 96 -3.90 -18.18 -11.35
C GLN A 96 -2.94 -19.24 -10.79
N THR A 97 -2.06 -19.75 -11.66
CA THR A 97 -1.13 -20.85 -11.33
C THR A 97 0.02 -20.44 -10.41
N ASP A 98 0.24 -19.13 -10.30
CA ASP A 98 1.35 -18.46 -9.61
C ASP A 98 0.89 -17.66 -8.39
N SER A 99 -0.37 -17.82 -7.96
CA SER A 99 -0.92 -17.05 -6.84
C SER A 99 -0.21 -17.34 -5.53
N ASP A 100 0.27 -16.28 -4.88
CA ASP A 100 0.84 -16.37 -3.53
C ASP A 100 -0.28 -16.63 -2.51
N CYS A 101 -0.15 -17.74 -1.77
CA CYS A 101 -1.11 -18.13 -0.75
C CYS A 101 -1.20 -17.12 0.40
N THR A 102 -0.11 -16.40 0.69
CA THR A 102 -0.02 -15.36 1.72
C THR A 102 -0.85 -14.16 1.31
N GLU A 103 -0.69 -13.68 0.08
CA GLU A 103 -1.47 -12.57 -0.47
C GLU A 103 -2.96 -12.90 -0.49
N LEU A 104 -3.33 -14.11 -0.95
CA LEU A 104 -4.70 -14.60 -0.94
C LEU A 104 -5.29 -14.64 0.47
N MET A 105 -4.52 -15.07 1.47
CA MET A 105 -4.97 -15.08 2.86
C MET A 105 -5.25 -13.67 3.38
N LEU A 106 -4.34 -12.72 3.12
CA LEU A 106 -4.49 -11.33 3.55
C LEU A 106 -5.71 -10.67 2.91
N LEU A 107 -5.93 -10.89 1.61
CA LEU A 107 -7.09 -10.35 0.90
C LEU A 107 -8.42 -10.94 1.41
N LYS A 108 -8.44 -12.23 1.74
CA LYS A 108 -9.61 -12.87 2.37
C LYS A 108 -9.91 -12.30 3.76
N GLN A 109 -8.88 -12.09 4.58
CA GLN A 109 -9.03 -11.47 5.89
C GLN A 109 -9.51 -10.02 5.79
N LEU A 110 -9.01 -9.26 4.80
CA LEU A 110 -9.46 -7.90 4.56
C LEU A 110 -10.97 -7.86 4.24
N ARG A 111 -11.45 -8.78 3.39
CA ARG A 111 -12.88 -8.94 3.09
C ARG A 111 -13.71 -9.19 4.34
N GLU A 112 -13.26 -10.12 5.17
CA GLU A 112 -13.95 -10.50 6.40
C GLU A 112 -14.01 -9.34 7.39
N ARG A 113 -12.89 -8.64 7.61
CA ARG A 113 -12.84 -7.44 8.45
C ARG A 113 -13.77 -6.33 7.93
N ALA A 114 -13.84 -6.13 6.61
CA ALA A 114 -14.76 -5.16 6.02
C ALA A 114 -16.23 -5.56 6.25
N ALA A 115 -16.55 -6.85 6.20
CA ALA A 115 -17.89 -7.37 6.50
C ALA A 115 -18.24 -7.26 7.99
N GLU A 116 -17.30 -7.59 8.88
CA GLU A 116 -17.46 -7.45 10.34
C GLU A 116 -17.67 -6.01 10.76
N SER A 117 -16.94 -5.06 10.17
CA SER A 117 -17.14 -3.62 10.41
C SER A 117 -18.59 -3.21 10.16
N ARG A 118 -19.20 -3.69 9.06
CA ARG A 118 -20.61 -3.44 8.74
C ARG A 118 -21.54 -4.03 9.79
N GLN A 119 -21.35 -5.30 10.17
CA GLN A 119 -22.16 -5.93 11.23
C GLN A 119 -21.97 -5.22 12.57
N SER A 120 -20.76 -4.72 12.82
CA SER A 120 -20.42 -4.07 14.07
C SER A 120 -21.18 -2.76 14.30
N CYS A 121 -21.32 -1.98 13.22
CA CYS A 121 -22.08 -0.75 13.24
C CYS A 121 -23.59 -0.99 13.36
N LEU A 122 -24.10 -2.10 12.79
CA LEU A 122 -25.51 -2.47 12.88
C LEU A 122 -25.96 -2.89 14.28
N TRP A 123 -25.10 -3.55 15.07
CA TRP A 123 -25.47 -3.91 16.45
C TRP A 123 -25.38 -2.72 17.41
N LYS A 124 -24.49 -1.76 17.14
CA LYS A 124 -24.37 -0.52 17.94
C LYS A 124 -25.61 0.36 17.86
N THR A 125 -26.30 0.38 16.72
CA THR A 125 -27.57 1.11 16.58
C THR A 125 -28.78 0.38 17.18
N LYS A 126 -28.59 -0.83 17.71
CA LYS A 126 -29.65 -1.69 18.26
C LYS A 126 -29.76 -1.68 19.78
N LEU A 127 -29.07 -0.77 20.47
CA LEU A 127 -29.22 -0.62 21.92
C LEU A 127 -30.57 0.06 22.22
N PRO A 128 -31.43 -0.53 23.08
CA PRO A 128 -32.66 0.12 23.48
C PRO A 128 -32.33 1.35 24.31
N PHE A 129 -32.81 2.51 23.84
CA PHE A 129 -32.83 3.75 24.60
C PHE A 129 -33.65 3.48 25.88
N LYS A 130 -33.02 3.54 27.05
CA LYS A 130 -33.75 3.55 28.34
C LYS A 130 -34.15 4.99 28.63
N PRO A 131 -35.45 5.35 28.61
CA PRO A 131 -35.87 6.64 29.11
C PRO A 131 -35.74 6.65 30.66
N MET A 132 -35.26 7.77 31.20
CA MET A 132 -35.31 8.08 32.63
C MET A 132 -36.72 8.53 33.03
#